data_AF-A0AAV1IXN8-F1
#
_entry.id   AF-A0AAV1IXN8-F1
#
_cell.length_a   1.000
_cell.length_b   1.000
_cell.length_c   1.000
_cell.angle_alpha   90.00
_cell.angle_beta   90.00
_cell.angle_gamma   90.00
#
_symmetry.space_group_name_H-M   'P 1'
#
loop_
_entity.id
_entity.type
_entity.pdbx_description
1 polymer ?
#
loop_
_entity_poly.entity_id
_entity_poly.type
_entity_poly.pdbx_seq_one_letter_code
_entity_poly.pdbx_strand_id
1 'polypeptide(L)'
;MKAIVATIVLLTYFSVKCSDTLIKTKELQKSVDNFDLSEVMSECNETFRIEMSYIDSINSTGSFPDEMDKTPKCFIRCMLEKYEVTSDGEDFDVDKTVVLFSQMKKIGEDDARDIVQSCGKRCEYIV
;
A
#
# COMPACT_ATOMS: atom_id res chain seq x y z
N MET A 1 10.44 -46.95 -10.52
CA MET A 1 9.24 -46.15 -10.85
C MET A 1 8.75 -45.26 -9.70
N LYS A 2 8.52 -45.77 -8.48
CA LYS A 2 7.99 -44.96 -7.35
C LYS A 2 8.84 -43.74 -6.95
N ALA A 3 10.17 -43.85 -7.03
CA ALA A 3 11.08 -42.75 -6.66
C ALA A 3 11.04 -41.57 -7.66
N ILE A 4 10.90 -41.84 -8.95
CA ILE A 4 10.88 -40.81 -10.02
C ILE A 4 9.61 -39.95 -9.92
N VAL A 5 8.48 -40.58 -9.55
CA VAL A 5 7.21 -39.87 -9.36
C VAL A 5 7.31 -38.90 -8.17
N ALA A 6 7.97 -39.29 -7.09
CA ALA A 6 8.14 -38.42 -5.91
C ALA A 6 9.02 -37.19 -6.21
N THR A 7 10.09 -37.34 -6.99
CA THR A 7 10.95 -36.21 -7.39
C THR A 7 10.25 -35.24 -8.32
N ILE A 8 9.46 -35.75 -9.27
CA ILE A 8 8.66 -34.90 -10.17
C ILE A 8 7.61 -34.12 -9.38
N VAL A 9 6.93 -34.76 -8.43
CA VAL A 9 5.92 -34.10 -7.56
C VAL A 9 6.55 -33.03 -6.67
N LEU A 10 7.75 -33.27 -6.13
CA LEU A 10 8.48 -32.27 -5.32
C LEU A 10 8.95 -31.07 -6.16
N LEU A 11 9.44 -31.31 -7.38
CA LEU A 11 9.91 -30.27 -8.29
C LEU A 11 8.75 -29.42 -8.84
N THR A 12 7.59 -30.03 -9.12
CA THR A 12 6.39 -29.28 -9.52
C THR A 12 5.79 -28.52 -8.35
N TYR A 13 5.77 -29.08 -7.14
CA TYR A 13 5.31 -28.38 -5.94
C TYR A 13 6.15 -27.13 -5.61
N PHE A 14 7.48 -27.23 -5.77
CA PHE A 14 8.38 -26.08 -5.61
C PHE A 14 8.17 -25.00 -6.68
N SER A 15 7.93 -25.41 -7.93
CA SER A 15 7.67 -24.48 -9.05
C SER A 15 6.33 -23.76 -8.93
N VAL A 16 5.30 -24.42 -8.37
CA VAL A 16 3.96 -23.81 -8.19
C VAL A 16 3.98 -22.70 -7.15
N LYS A 17 4.75 -22.85 -6.05
CA LYS A 17 4.82 -21.81 -5.00
C LYS A 17 5.45 -20.48 -5.46
N CYS A 18 6.23 -20.49 -6.54
CA CYS A 18 6.81 -19.26 -7.09
C CYS A 18 5.83 -18.48 -7.99
N SER A 19 4.84 -19.15 -8.58
CA SER A 19 3.89 -18.54 -9.52
C SER A 19 2.72 -17.82 -8.85
N ASP A 20 2.35 -18.20 -7.62
CA ASP A 20 1.23 -17.56 -6.90
C ASP A 20 1.53 -16.09 -6.54
N THR A 21 2.81 -15.73 -6.40
CA THR A 21 3.22 -14.35 -6.08
C THR A 21 3.01 -13.42 -7.28
N LEU A 22 3.39 -13.86 -8.50
CA LEU A 22 3.32 -13.06 -9.72
C LEU A 22 1.90 -12.76 -10.20
N ILE A 23 0.95 -13.66 -9.94
CA ILE A 23 -0.46 -13.43 -10.27
C ILE A 23 -1.05 -12.36 -9.34
N LYS A 24 -0.70 -12.41 -8.05
CA LYS A 24 -1.12 -11.41 -7.07
C LYS A 24 -0.53 -10.01 -7.39
N THR A 25 0.73 -9.95 -7.83
CA THR A 25 1.36 -8.67 -8.24
C THR A 25 0.72 -8.09 -9.50
N LYS A 26 0.36 -8.91 -10.48
CA LYS A 26 -0.28 -8.42 -11.72
C LYS A 26 -1.70 -7.91 -11.52
N GLU A 27 -2.49 -8.58 -10.68
CA GLU A 27 -3.85 -8.12 -10.36
C GLU A 27 -3.81 -6.80 -9.56
N LEU A 28 -2.85 -6.65 -8.65
CA LEU A 28 -2.65 -5.41 -7.89
C LEU A 28 -2.04 -4.27 -8.74
N GLN A 29 -1.11 -4.57 -9.64
CA GLN A 29 -0.58 -3.61 -10.60
C GLN A 29 -1.72 -3.05 -11.47
N LYS A 30 -2.63 -3.91 -11.92
CA LYS A 30 -3.78 -3.53 -12.73
C LYS A 30 -4.83 -2.74 -11.94
N SER A 31 -4.97 -2.97 -10.64
CA SER A 31 -5.88 -2.20 -9.77
C SER A 31 -5.34 -0.79 -9.51
N VAL A 32 -4.03 -0.62 -9.36
CA VAL A 32 -3.43 0.72 -9.19
C VAL A 32 -3.40 1.51 -10.50
N ASP A 33 -3.12 0.87 -11.64
CA ASP A 33 -3.11 1.53 -12.96
C ASP A 33 -4.51 1.96 -13.46
N ASN A 34 -5.60 1.40 -12.91
CA ASN A 34 -6.99 1.81 -13.21
C ASN A 34 -7.61 2.72 -12.16
N PHE A 35 -6.87 3.11 -11.12
CA PHE A 35 -7.42 3.92 -10.05
C PHE A 35 -7.36 5.40 -10.44
N ASP A 36 -8.53 5.99 -10.72
CA ASP A 36 -8.63 7.43 -11.00
C ASP A 36 -8.36 8.21 -9.70
N LEU A 37 -7.11 8.64 -9.54
CA LEU A 37 -6.68 9.45 -8.41
C LEU A 37 -7.60 10.68 -8.21
N SER A 38 -8.12 11.26 -9.30
CA SER A 38 -8.97 12.44 -9.22
C SER A 38 -10.36 12.13 -8.66
N GLU A 39 -10.93 10.98 -9.01
CA GLU A 39 -12.20 10.49 -8.47
C GLU A 39 -12.09 10.24 -6.97
N VAL A 40 -11.03 9.56 -6.56
CA VAL A 40 -10.78 9.19 -5.15
C VAL A 40 -10.51 10.43 -4.31
N MET A 41 -9.74 11.38 -4.84
CA MET A 41 -9.54 12.67 -4.19
C MET A 41 -10.87 13.41 -4.02
N SER A 42 -11.74 13.39 -5.03
CA SER A 42 -13.06 14.03 -4.93
C SER A 42 -13.91 13.36 -3.84
N GLU A 43 -14.03 12.03 -3.86
CA GLU A 43 -14.83 11.27 -2.89
C GLU A 43 -14.34 11.47 -1.45
N CYS A 44 -13.02 11.39 -1.24
CA CYS A 44 -12.44 11.61 0.09
C CYS A 44 -12.57 13.06 0.54
N ASN A 45 -12.54 14.03 -0.37
CA ASN A 45 -12.69 15.45 -0.06
C ASN A 45 -14.15 15.83 0.28
N GLU A 46 -15.14 15.11 -0.24
CA GLU A 46 -16.54 15.27 0.16
C GLU A 46 -16.76 14.90 1.63
N THR A 47 -16.03 13.88 2.12
CA THR A 47 -16.12 13.42 3.51
C THR A 47 -15.21 14.23 4.44
N PHE A 48 -13.95 14.43 4.03
CA PHE A 48 -12.91 15.11 4.78
C PHE A 48 -12.36 16.26 3.94
N ARG A 49 -13.02 17.41 4.03
CA ARG A 49 -12.65 18.59 3.25
C ARG A 49 -11.23 19.02 3.57
N ILE A 50 -10.40 19.13 2.53
CA ILE A 50 -9.02 19.58 2.63
C ILE A 50 -8.78 20.81 1.75
N GLU A 51 -7.84 21.65 2.20
CA GLU A 51 -7.33 22.77 1.41
C GLU A 51 -6.13 22.32 0.58
N MET A 52 -5.94 22.93 -0.60
CA MET A 52 -4.82 22.57 -1.50
C MET A 52 -3.44 22.76 -0.83
N SER A 53 -3.33 23.70 0.11
CA SER A 53 -2.09 23.92 0.89
C SER A 53 -1.62 22.69 1.65
N TYR A 54 -2.54 21.84 2.13
CA TYR A 54 -2.18 20.58 2.79
C TYR A 54 -1.60 19.57 1.80
N ILE A 55 -2.13 19.52 0.58
CA ILE A 55 -1.62 18.67 -0.52
C ILE A 55 -0.24 19.14 -0.98
N ASP A 56 -0.07 20.45 -1.16
CA ASP A 56 1.21 21.02 -1.56
C ASP A 56 2.29 20.79 -0.49
N SER A 57 1.94 20.97 0.78
CA SER A 57 2.84 20.77 1.91
C SER A 57 3.27 19.31 2.04
N ILE A 58 2.33 18.35 1.97
CA ILE A 58 2.69 16.93 2.09
C ILE A 58 3.56 16.47 0.91
N ASN A 59 3.29 16.98 -0.31
CA ASN A 59 4.06 16.62 -1.50
C ASN A 59 5.48 17.21 -1.48
N SER A 60 5.65 18.41 -0.94
CA SER A 60 6.95 19.11 -0.92
C SER A 60 7.79 18.80 0.32
N THR A 61 7.16 18.64 1.49
CA THR A 61 7.85 18.50 2.78
C THR A 61 7.64 17.14 3.45
N GLY A 62 6.57 16.43 3.10
CA GLY A 62 6.14 15.23 3.83
C GLY A 62 5.48 15.52 5.18
N SER A 63 5.03 16.76 5.43
CA SER A 63 4.33 17.15 6.67
C SER A 63 3.17 18.12 6.39
N PHE A 64 2.25 18.23 7.34
CA PHE A 64 1.13 19.17 7.27
C PHE A 64 1.48 20.53 7.88
N PRO A 65 0.90 21.64 7.37
CA PRO A 65 1.09 22.98 7.96
C PRO A 65 0.63 23.07 9.42
N ASP A 66 -0.47 22.40 9.76
CA ASP A 66 -0.93 22.19 11.13
C ASP A 66 -1.09 20.69 11.39
N GLU A 67 -0.20 20.12 12.21
CA GLU A 67 -0.23 18.71 12.59
C GLU A 67 -1.28 18.39 13.67
N MET A 68 -1.89 19.41 14.29
CA MET A 68 -2.95 19.21 15.26
C MET A 68 -4.32 19.04 14.59
N ASP A 69 -4.49 19.57 13.38
CA ASP A 69 -5.66 19.33 12.55
C ASP A 69 -5.68 17.86 12.09
N LYS A 70 -6.75 17.16 12.48
CA LYS A 70 -6.95 15.75 12.15
C LYS A 70 -7.59 15.55 10.78
N THR A 71 -8.22 16.58 10.21
CA THR A 71 -8.96 16.48 8.95
C THR A 71 -8.08 16.00 7.79
N PRO A 72 -6.87 16.55 7.57
CA PRO A 72 -5.96 16.08 6.52
C PRO A 72 -5.49 14.64 6.75
N LYS A 73 -5.34 14.22 8.01
CA LYS A 73 -4.99 12.84 8.38
C LYS A 73 -6.10 11.87 8.02
N CYS A 74 -7.35 12.25 8.30
CA CYS A 74 -8.53 11.49 7.90
C CYS A 74 -8.68 11.42 6.37
N PHE A 75 -8.39 12.51 5.66
CA PHE A 75 -8.37 12.51 4.19
C PHE A 75 -7.34 11.52 3.64
N ILE A 76 -6.09 11.56 4.10
CA ILE A 76 -5.06 10.61 3.65
C ILE A 76 -5.46 9.16 4.00
N ARG A 77 -6.06 8.93 5.17
CA ARG A 77 -6.57 7.62 5.53
C ARG A 77 -7.67 7.15 4.57
N CYS A 78 -8.63 8.00 4.23
CA CYS A 78 -9.66 7.67 3.23
C CYS A 78 -9.03 7.26 1.90
N MET A 79 -8.03 8.00 1.41
CA MET A 79 -7.31 7.63 0.18
C MET A 79 -6.69 6.23 0.30
N LEU A 80 -6.02 5.92 1.40
CA LEU A 80 -5.36 4.63 1.63
C LEU A 80 -6.36 3.47 1.77
N GLU A 81 -7.53 3.72 2.37
CA GLU A 81 -8.63 2.75 2.42
C GLU A 81 -9.19 2.48 1.02
N LYS A 82 -9.29 3.49 0.17
CA LYS A 82 -9.71 3.34 -1.24
C LYS A 82 -8.71 2.55 -2.07
N TYR A 83 -7.41 2.70 -1.78
CA TYR A 83 -6.37 1.84 -2.37
C TYR A 83 -6.33 0.42 -1.77
N GLU A 84 -7.21 0.11 -0.83
CA GLU A 84 -7.29 -1.18 -0.14
C GLU A 84 -5.97 -1.64 0.50
N VAL A 85 -5.11 -0.68 0.88
CA VAL A 85 -3.85 -0.96 1.59
C VAL A 85 -4.04 -0.97 3.10
N THR A 86 -5.21 -0.56 3.58
CA THR A 86 -5.66 -0.62 4.98
C THR A 86 -7.19 -0.62 5.00
N SER A 87 -7.77 -1.10 6.09
CA SER A 87 -9.20 -1.05 6.39
C SER A 87 -9.41 -0.58 7.82
N ASP A 88 -10.60 -0.09 8.12
CA ASP A 88 -11.01 0.54 9.37
C ASP A 88 -10.28 0.07 10.66
N GLY A 89 -9.23 0.80 11.06
CA GLY A 89 -8.48 0.56 12.30
C GLY A 89 -7.52 -0.63 12.27
N GLU A 90 -7.38 -1.26 11.11
CA GLU A 90 -6.46 -2.38 10.86
C GLU A 90 -5.09 -1.88 10.41
N ASP A 91 -4.08 -2.72 10.64
CA ASP A 91 -2.72 -2.48 10.16
C ASP A 91 -2.67 -2.45 8.62
N PHE A 92 -1.65 -1.77 8.09
CA PHE A 92 -1.41 -1.74 6.66
C PHE A 92 -1.07 -3.13 6.11
N ASP A 93 -1.67 -3.49 4.96
CA ASP A 93 -1.22 -4.60 4.14
C ASP A 93 0.15 -4.23 3.54
N VAL A 94 1.21 -4.79 4.12
CA VAL A 94 2.59 -4.48 3.74
C VAL A 94 2.80 -4.72 2.25
N ASP A 95 2.35 -5.86 1.72
CA ASP A 95 2.61 -6.21 0.32
C ASP A 95 1.88 -5.28 -0.64
N LYS A 96 0.61 -4.96 -0.34
CA LYS A 96 -0.13 -3.99 -1.16
C LYS A 96 0.47 -2.59 -1.09
N THR A 97 0.89 -2.18 0.11
CA THR A 97 1.50 -0.87 0.34
C THR A 97 2.86 -0.76 -0.37
N VAL A 98 3.68 -1.82 -0.39
CA VAL A 98 4.95 -1.85 -1.14
C VAL A 98 4.70 -1.60 -2.63
N VAL A 99 3.74 -2.30 -3.22
CA VAL A 99 3.43 -2.16 -4.65
C VAL A 99 2.91 -0.76 -4.97
N LEU A 100 2.00 -0.22 -4.16
CA LEU A 100 1.51 1.15 -4.34
C LEU A 100 2.65 2.18 -4.20
N PHE A 101 3.46 2.05 -3.15
CA PHE A 101 4.49 3.03 -2.82
C PHE A 101 5.67 3.00 -3.81
N SER A 102 6.10 1.82 -4.26
CA SER A 102 7.17 1.67 -5.25
C SER A 102 6.79 2.33 -6.58
N GLN A 103 5.51 2.24 -6.98
CA GLN A 103 4.99 2.90 -8.17
C GLN A 103 4.93 4.43 -8.01
N MET A 104 4.40 4.92 -6.88
CA MET A 104 4.26 6.36 -6.63
C MET A 104 5.61 7.08 -6.52
N LYS A 105 6.58 6.48 -5.84
CA LYS A 105 7.90 7.09 -5.58
C LYS A 105 8.98 6.65 -6.57
N LYS A 106 8.69 5.66 -7.43
CA LYS A 106 9.66 5.06 -8.37
C LYS A 106 10.92 4.57 -7.66
N ILE A 107 10.74 3.96 -6.49
CA ILE A 107 11.82 3.34 -5.70
C ILE A 107 11.78 1.81 -5.86
N GLY A 108 12.88 1.13 -5.53
CA GLY A 108 12.93 -0.33 -5.54
C GLY A 108 11.95 -0.95 -4.53
N GLU A 109 11.44 -2.14 -4.83
CA GLU A 109 10.50 -2.85 -3.94
C GLU A 109 11.11 -3.17 -2.57
N ASP A 110 12.41 -3.50 -2.52
CA ASP A 110 13.12 -3.78 -1.27
C ASP A 110 13.20 -2.52 -0.38
N ASP A 111 13.59 -1.38 -0.96
CA ASP A 111 13.62 -0.09 -0.25
C ASP A 111 12.21 0.32 0.22
N ALA A 112 11.19 0.13 -0.64
CA ALA A 112 9.80 0.38 -0.30
C ALA A 112 9.34 -0.50 0.86
N ARG A 113 9.72 -1.78 0.87
CA ARG A 113 9.39 -2.73 1.93
C ARG A 113 10.00 -2.33 3.27
N ASP A 114 11.26 -1.93 3.27
CA ASP A 114 11.94 -1.47 4.49
C ASP A 114 11.23 -0.24 5.08
N ILE A 115 10.86 0.73 4.23
CA ILE A 115 10.12 1.92 4.64
C ILE A 115 8.75 1.53 5.20
N VAL A 116 7.96 0.76 4.46
CA VAL A 116 6.60 0.37 4.85
C VAL A 116 6.61 -0.39 6.18
N GLN A 117 7.54 -1.33 6.36
CA GLN A 117 7.66 -2.09 7.60
C GLN A 117 8.13 -1.24 8.78
N SER A 118 9.04 -0.29 8.56
CA SER A 118 9.50 0.61 9.63
C SER A 118 8.39 1.56 10.09
N CYS A 119 7.56 2.05 9.16
CA CYS A 119 6.47 2.98 9.45
C CYS A 119 5.21 2.30 9.98
N GLY A 120 4.94 1.05 9.55
CA GLY A 120 3.77 0.26 9.95
C GLY A 120 3.88 -0.29 11.37
N LYS A 121 5.10 -0.54 11.87
CA LYS A 121 5.34 -0.99 13.26
C LYS A 121 5.27 0.14 14.28
N ARG A 122 4.42 1.16 14.08
CA ARG A 122 4.28 2.25 15.03
C ARG A 122 3.56 1.72 16.26
N CYS A 123 4.31 1.09 17.17
CA CYS A 123 3.85 0.73 18.50
C CYS A 123 3.22 1.97 19.11
N GLU A 124 1.92 1.92 19.37
CA GLU A 124 1.23 2.92 20.16
C GLU A 124 1.98 3.05 21.49
N TYR A 125 2.69 4.16 21.71
CA TYR A 125 3.04 4.56 23.06
C TYR A 125 1.79 5.25 23.63
N ILE A 126 0.85 4.43 24.12
CA ILE A 126 -0.14 4.89 25.08
C ILE A 126 0.59 5.05 26.41
N VAL A 127 1.12 6.25 26.66
CA VAL A 127 1.25 6.82 28.02
C VAL A 127 1.06 8.33 27.92
#